data_AF-A0A349Q7M6-F1
#
_entry.id   AF-A0A349Q7M6-F1
#
_cell.length_a   1.000
_cell.length_b   1.000
_cell.length_c   1.000
_cell.angle_alpha   90.00
_cell.angle_beta   90.00
_cell.angle_gamma   90.00
#
_symmetry.space_group_name_H-M   'P 1'
#
loop_
_entity.id
_entity.type
_entity.pdbx_description
1 polymer ?
#
loop_
_entity_poly.entity_id
_entity_poly.type
_entity_poly.pdbx_seq_one_letter_code
_entity_poly.pdbx_strand_id
1 'polypeptide(L)'
;MKKTMRKIGYIFVALLTLFVALTLVACGDTEQEKPAAVSKYVEGMNDFEYYADEETVMLFWPKDKKIKSVTIPACVTEINGNAFDGCVLLEEVKFEKGSKLKKVNTFGFKNCAALKSVSFPTSLEALGDKVFYGCSSLEKVEYDGNKITSCGTSLFEKCSSLKSVVVPAGMTNVGEKEFADCVSLESVEFCNGVATIANNAFYGKKLVGEMTFPSSIKKIGDRAFYGNEFSAINITRNVESIGKEAFSSGENANLKSLTLPYVGQTINGGTLGDVFSQNGLSTLESLTISDGTLNADSLKGFSGLTLEVSDDVNIKAGALDNTEWYKNQEDGVVYVGNIVYGYKGEMSQPTSIVIKEGATKIIDGAFGIQENAVSFEISSTVKEIGKKVLTAPYLLRIKVSADNKNYASDGNCLLKKDENGNKGNTVIMGCRGSEIPSYVTVIGEYAFELMSVDALKIPK
;
A
#
# COMPACT_ATOMS: atom_id res chain seq x y z
N MET A 1 36.23 27.25 71.67
CA MET A 1 34.80 26.90 71.44
C MET A 1 34.24 27.38 70.10
N LYS A 2 34.40 28.64 69.67
CA LYS A 2 33.88 29.12 68.35
C LYS A 2 34.51 28.48 67.10
N LYS A 3 35.73 27.93 67.18
CA LYS A 3 36.42 27.28 66.05
C LYS A 3 36.01 25.81 65.84
N THR A 4 35.54 25.13 66.89
CA THR A 4 35.09 23.73 66.85
C THR A 4 33.65 23.61 66.33
N MET A 5 32.78 24.58 66.67
CA MET A 5 31.40 24.63 66.14
C MET A 5 31.34 24.98 64.64
N ARG A 6 32.33 25.71 64.10
CA ARG A 6 32.43 25.99 62.66
C ARG A 6 32.76 24.74 61.83
N LYS A 7 33.61 23.83 62.32
CA LYS A 7 33.94 22.58 61.62
C LYS A 7 32.77 21.59 61.59
N ILE A 8 31.93 21.56 62.62
CA ILE A 8 30.72 20.72 62.66
C ILE A 8 29.65 21.26 61.69
N GLY A 9 29.53 22.59 61.54
CA GLY A 9 28.65 23.22 60.55
C GLY A 9 29.04 22.94 59.10
N TYR A 10 30.33 22.93 58.76
CA TYR A 10 30.79 22.62 57.39
C TYR A 10 30.65 21.13 57.02
N ILE A 11 30.76 20.21 57.99
CA ILE A 11 30.52 18.78 57.76
C ILE A 11 29.01 18.52 57.56
N PHE A 12 28.13 19.22 58.28
CA PHE A 12 26.67 19.13 58.08
C PHE A 12 26.21 19.73 56.74
N VAL A 13 26.79 20.86 56.31
CA VAL A 13 26.48 21.46 55.00
C VAL A 13 27.05 20.63 53.85
N ALA A 14 28.23 20.02 54.00
CA ALA A 14 28.81 19.13 52.99
C ALA A 14 28.06 17.79 52.86
N LEU A 15 27.55 17.22 53.96
CA LEU A 15 26.69 16.02 53.92
C LEU A 15 25.29 16.33 53.38
N LEU A 16 24.74 17.53 53.62
CA LEU A 16 23.46 17.96 53.04
C LEU A 16 23.60 18.27 51.53
N THR A 17 24.74 18.76 51.07
CA THR A 17 25.01 18.94 49.62
C THR A 17 25.40 17.63 48.92
N LEU A 18 25.93 16.62 49.62
CA LEU A 18 26.18 15.29 49.05
C LEU A 18 24.91 14.42 48.99
N PHE A 19 23.92 14.69 49.85
CA PHE A 19 22.59 14.06 49.79
C PHE A 19 21.64 14.71 48.77
N VAL A 20 21.93 15.95 48.33
CA VAL A 20 21.15 16.67 47.31
C VAL A 20 21.82 16.64 45.92
N ALA A 21 23.06 16.15 45.81
CA ALA A 21 23.73 15.91 44.52
C ALA A 21 23.56 14.47 43.98
N LEU A 22 22.75 13.63 44.64
CA LEU A 22 22.38 12.29 44.16
C LEU A 22 20.87 12.17 43.85
N THR A 23 20.26 13.26 43.41
CA THR A 23 18.91 13.28 42.84
C THR A 23 18.88 14.43 41.84
N LEU A 24 18.83 14.14 40.53
CA LEU A 24 18.21 14.96 39.47
C LEU A 24 18.57 14.40 38.09
N VAL A 25 18.07 13.20 37.78
CA VAL A 25 17.29 13.08 36.54
C VAL A 25 15.86 13.19 37.04
N ALA A 26 15.22 14.32 36.74
CA ALA A 26 13.85 14.59 37.13
C ALA A 26 12.96 13.47 36.55
N CYS A 27 12.59 12.55 37.44
CA CYS A 27 11.55 11.58 37.24
C CYS A 27 10.25 12.40 37.12
N GLY A 28 9.46 12.14 36.07
CA GLY A 28 8.16 12.79 35.95
C GLY A 28 7.33 12.42 37.17
N ASP A 29 7.10 13.41 38.04
CA ASP A 29 6.05 13.43 39.06
C ASP A 29 4.69 13.39 38.36
N THR A 30 4.33 12.22 37.84
CA THR A 30 2.95 11.81 37.69
C THR A 30 2.86 10.39 38.23
N GLU A 31 3.02 10.24 39.55
CA GLU A 31 2.40 9.12 40.25
C GLU A 31 0.91 9.19 39.95
N GLN A 32 0.41 8.30 39.11
CA GLN A 32 -1.02 8.09 39.00
C GLN A 32 -1.48 7.60 40.38
N GLU A 33 -2.39 8.36 41.03
CA GLU A 33 -2.81 8.09 42.41
C GLU A 33 -3.21 6.61 42.59
N LYS A 34 -2.52 5.94 43.51
CA LYS A 34 -2.79 4.55 43.89
C LYS A 34 -4.24 4.45 44.38
N PRO A 35 -5.11 3.62 43.77
CA PRO A 35 -6.47 3.45 44.27
C PRO A 35 -6.45 2.94 45.72
N ALA A 36 -7.37 3.48 46.54
CA ALA A 36 -7.44 3.15 47.95
C ALA A 36 -7.82 1.67 48.17
N ALA A 37 -6.84 0.92 48.66
CA ALA A 37 -6.95 -0.26 49.51
C ALA A 37 -8.04 -1.32 49.16
N VAL A 38 -7.85 -2.05 48.06
CA VAL A 38 -8.14 -3.49 48.05
C VAL A 38 -7.03 -4.18 47.26
N SER A 39 -6.04 -4.74 47.95
CA SER A 39 -5.15 -5.75 47.36
C SER A 39 -5.49 -7.08 47.99
N LYS A 40 -6.30 -7.90 47.32
CA LYS A 40 -6.40 -9.32 47.67
C LYS A 40 -5.02 -9.94 47.49
N TYR A 41 -4.61 -10.85 48.39
CA TYR A 41 -3.39 -11.61 48.18
C TYR A 41 -3.48 -12.37 46.85
N VAL A 42 -2.50 -12.17 45.98
CA VAL A 42 -2.36 -12.89 44.72
C VAL A 42 -1.06 -13.69 44.74
N GLU A 43 -1.19 -15.00 44.63
CA GLU A 43 -0.05 -15.92 44.52
C GLU A 43 0.81 -15.57 43.29
N GLY A 44 2.14 -15.63 43.43
CA GLY A 44 3.08 -15.30 42.35
C GLY A 44 3.43 -13.81 42.22
N MET A 45 2.77 -12.90 42.95
CA MET A 45 3.00 -11.45 42.85
C MET A 45 4.00 -10.87 43.87
N ASN A 46 4.82 -11.71 44.50
CA ASN A 46 5.71 -11.30 45.59
C ASN A 46 6.76 -10.26 45.16
N ASP A 47 7.17 -10.27 43.89
CA ASP A 47 8.21 -9.41 43.34
C ASP A 47 7.67 -8.09 42.79
N PHE A 48 6.37 -7.85 42.87
CA PHE A 48 5.71 -6.69 42.27
C PHE A 48 4.92 -5.88 43.30
N GLU A 49 4.83 -4.59 43.04
CA GLU A 49 3.72 -3.77 43.53
C GLU A 49 2.53 -3.98 42.57
N TYR A 50 1.34 -4.18 43.12
CA TYR A 50 0.15 -4.49 42.33
C TYR A 50 -1.15 -4.03 43.01
N TYR A 51 -2.21 -3.98 42.22
CA TYR A 51 -3.60 -3.86 42.66
C TYR A 51 -4.37 -5.10 42.19
N ALA A 52 -5.30 -5.58 43.01
CA ALA A 52 -6.13 -6.73 42.66
C ALA A 52 -7.53 -6.64 43.27
N ASP A 53 -8.55 -6.69 42.41
CA ASP A 53 -9.96 -6.87 42.76
C ASP A 53 -10.52 -8.17 42.17
N GLU A 54 -11.86 -8.30 42.07
CA GLU A 54 -12.51 -9.52 41.58
C GLU A 54 -12.28 -9.77 40.08
N GLU A 55 -12.02 -8.73 39.29
CA GLU A 55 -11.92 -8.80 37.82
C GLU A 55 -10.52 -8.47 37.30
N THR A 56 -9.79 -7.62 38.01
CA THR A 56 -8.54 -7.01 37.56
C THR A 56 -7.39 -7.36 38.49
N VAL A 57 -6.26 -7.75 37.89
CA VAL A 57 -4.96 -7.83 38.55
C VAL A 57 -3.98 -6.96 37.77
N MET A 58 -3.71 -5.76 38.30
CA MET A 58 -2.85 -4.76 37.65
C MET A 58 -1.47 -4.75 38.29
N LEU A 59 -0.44 -5.01 37.48
CA LEU A 59 0.96 -4.90 37.88
C LEU A 59 1.40 -3.44 37.79
N PHE A 60 1.78 -2.85 38.92
CA PHE A 60 2.24 -1.45 38.99
C PHE A 60 3.72 -1.32 38.61
N TRP A 61 4.63 -2.00 39.30
CA TRP A 61 6.07 -2.05 38.95
C TRP A 61 6.78 -3.15 39.75
N PRO A 62 7.93 -3.67 39.30
CA PRO A 62 8.73 -4.60 40.10
C PRO A 62 9.34 -3.89 41.31
N LYS A 63 9.50 -4.62 42.42
CA LYS A 63 10.15 -4.12 43.64
C LYS A 63 11.64 -3.85 43.43
N ASP A 64 12.28 -4.61 42.55
CA ASP A 64 13.65 -4.35 42.09
C ASP A 64 13.67 -3.88 40.63
N LYS A 65 14.20 -2.68 40.38
CA LYS A 65 14.37 -2.14 39.01
C LYS A 65 15.66 -2.61 38.32
N LYS A 66 16.52 -3.38 39.00
CA LYS A 66 17.75 -3.97 38.44
C LYS A 66 17.55 -5.40 37.93
N ILE A 67 16.30 -5.81 37.74
CA ILE A 67 15.94 -7.10 37.17
C ILE A 67 16.46 -7.24 35.73
N LYS A 68 16.96 -8.44 35.41
CA LYS A 68 17.39 -8.81 34.06
C LYS A 68 16.36 -9.62 33.28
N SER A 69 15.53 -10.38 33.98
CA SER A 69 14.46 -11.16 33.38
C SER A 69 13.28 -11.13 34.33
N VAL A 70 12.07 -11.10 33.77
CA VAL A 70 10.82 -11.12 34.54
C VAL A 70 9.86 -12.15 33.96
N THR A 71 9.19 -12.89 34.82
CA THR A 71 8.06 -13.73 34.44
C THR A 71 6.80 -13.12 35.01
N ILE A 72 5.89 -12.70 34.14
CA ILE A 72 4.61 -12.07 34.46
C ILE A 72 3.60 -13.18 34.80
N PRO A 73 3.06 -13.22 36.04
CA PRO A 73 2.14 -14.26 36.46
C PRO A 73 0.87 -14.35 35.61
N ALA A 74 0.31 -15.55 35.47
CA ALA A 74 -0.84 -15.80 34.58
C ALA A 74 -2.10 -15.01 34.98
N CYS A 75 -2.21 -14.63 36.26
CA CYS A 75 -3.31 -13.86 36.80
C CYS A 75 -3.33 -12.39 36.37
N VAL A 76 -2.19 -11.84 35.93
CA VAL A 76 -2.06 -10.43 35.53
C VAL A 76 -2.98 -10.15 34.36
N THR A 77 -3.89 -9.19 34.52
CA THR A 77 -4.79 -8.72 33.46
C THR A 77 -4.28 -7.43 32.84
N GLU A 78 -3.55 -6.60 33.59
CA GLU A 78 -3.01 -5.33 33.11
C GLU A 78 -1.58 -5.05 33.60
N ILE A 79 -0.76 -4.46 32.72
CA ILE A 79 0.50 -3.81 33.09
C ILE A 79 0.23 -2.30 33.14
N ASN A 80 0.48 -1.69 34.29
CA ASN A 80 0.21 -0.27 34.52
C ASN A 80 1.10 0.65 33.66
N GLY A 81 0.70 1.91 33.56
CA GLY A 81 1.54 2.93 32.95
C GLY A 81 2.87 3.05 33.69
N ASN A 82 3.95 3.20 32.91
CA ASN A 82 5.33 3.30 33.41
C ASN A 82 5.84 2.08 34.23
N ALA A 83 5.18 0.92 34.17
CA ALA A 83 5.47 -0.18 35.09
C ALA A 83 6.93 -0.66 35.07
N PHE A 84 7.51 -0.74 33.89
CA PHE A 84 8.92 -1.07 33.69
C PHE A 84 9.72 0.12 33.15
N ASP A 85 9.21 1.37 33.25
CA ASP A 85 9.92 2.55 32.76
C ASP A 85 11.31 2.67 33.39
N GLY A 86 12.33 2.67 32.53
CA GLY A 86 13.74 2.79 32.93
C GLY A 86 14.32 1.53 33.60
N CYS A 87 13.70 0.35 33.45
CA CYS A 87 14.33 -0.93 33.80
C CYS A 87 15.44 -1.26 32.79
N VAL A 88 16.52 -0.47 32.79
CA VAL A 88 17.57 -0.47 31.76
C VAL A 88 18.37 -1.77 31.67
N LEU A 89 18.27 -2.64 32.68
CA LEU A 89 18.92 -3.96 32.71
C LEU A 89 17.98 -5.10 32.29
N LEU A 90 16.69 -4.83 32.09
CA LEU A 90 15.70 -5.85 31.74
C LEU A 90 15.95 -6.33 30.31
N GLU A 91 16.35 -7.58 30.15
CA GLU A 91 16.67 -8.20 28.86
C GLU A 91 15.51 -9.04 28.31
N GLU A 92 14.67 -9.60 29.19
CA GLU A 92 13.65 -10.60 28.82
C GLU A 92 12.36 -10.45 29.65
N VAL A 93 11.22 -10.51 28.97
CA VAL A 93 9.88 -10.57 29.58
C VAL A 93 9.20 -11.86 29.14
N LYS A 94 8.82 -12.70 30.10
CA LYS A 94 8.09 -13.95 29.90
C LYS A 94 6.68 -13.83 30.47
N PHE A 95 5.72 -14.53 29.87
CA PHE A 95 4.37 -14.65 30.41
C PHE A 95 4.10 -16.11 30.78
N GLU A 96 3.50 -16.35 31.94
CA GLU A 96 3.12 -17.71 32.32
C GLU A 96 2.03 -18.27 31.40
N LYS A 97 2.01 -19.60 31.25
CA LYS A 97 1.00 -20.31 30.46
C LYS A 97 -0.40 -19.99 30.97
N GLY A 98 -1.30 -19.65 30.06
CA GLY A 98 -2.67 -19.27 30.41
C GLY A 98 -2.79 -17.82 30.89
N SER A 99 -1.82 -16.96 30.55
CA SER A 99 -1.86 -15.53 30.83
C SER A 99 -3.21 -14.91 30.45
N LYS A 100 -3.70 -14.07 31.36
CA LYS A 100 -4.93 -13.29 31.22
C LYS A 100 -4.65 -11.85 30.78
N LEU A 101 -3.42 -11.51 30.42
CA LEU A 101 -3.03 -10.14 30.10
C LEU A 101 -3.90 -9.60 28.96
N LYS A 102 -4.63 -8.53 29.24
CA LYS A 102 -5.49 -7.81 28.30
C LYS A 102 -4.85 -6.51 27.82
N LYS A 103 -4.11 -5.83 28.68
CA LYS A 103 -3.64 -4.47 28.40
C LYS A 103 -2.23 -4.21 28.91
N VAL A 104 -1.44 -3.53 28.09
CA VAL A 104 -0.22 -2.83 28.54
C VAL A 104 -0.47 -1.34 28.39
N ASN A 105 -0.46 -0.61 29.50
CA ASN A 105 -0.76 0.82 29.51
C ASN A 105 0.45 1.65 29.03
N THR A 106 0.20 2.95 28.84
CA THR A 106 1.13 3.94 28.30
C THR A 106 2.48 3.90 29.04
N PHE A 107 3.58 3.87 28.30
CA PHE A 107 4.96 3.75 28.83
C PHE A 107 5.29 2.43 29.55
N GLY A 108 4.49 1.37 29.43
CA GLY A 108 4.66 0.13 30.19
C GLY A 108 6.07 -0.47 30.19
N PHE A 109 6.83 -0.38 29.09
CA PHE A 109 8.22 -0.83 28.96
C PHE A 109 9.18 0.27 28.49
N LYS A 110 8.81 1.55 28.64
CA LYS A 110 9.62 2.67 28.14
C LYS A 110 11.06 2.62 28.67
N ASN A 111 12.04 2.92 27.83
CA ASN A 111 13.46 2.96 28.16
C ASN A 111 14.01 1.65 28.80
N CYS A 112 13.41 0.48 28.53
CA CYS A 112 14.03 -0.80 28.83
C CYS A 112 15.15 -1.08 27.82
N ALA A 113 16.27 -0.35 27.96
CA ALA A 113 17.31 -0.25 26.95
C ALA A 113 17.95 -1.59 26.57
N ALA A 114 17.97 -2.57 27.48
CA ALA A 114 18.53 -3.91 27.26
C ALA A 114 17.50 -4.95 26.77
N LEU A 115 16.21 -4.61 26.68
CA LEU A 115 15.14 -5.55 26.34
C LEU A 115 15.31 -6.00 24.90
N LYS A 116 15.50 -7.30 24.66
CA LYS A 116 15.81 -7.85 23.33
C LYS A 116 14.58 -8.28 22.56
N SER A 117 13.61 -8.88 23.24
CA SER A 117 12.37 -9.33 22.62
C SER A 117 11.24 -9.43 23.64
N VAL A 118 10.01 -9.34 23.14
CA VAL A 118 8.78 -9.62 23.90
C VAL A 118 7.82 -10.41 23.03
N SER A 119 7.31 -11.53 23.54
CA SER A 119 6.26 -12.31 22.89
C SER A 119 5.00 -12.23 23.77
N PHE A 120 3.99 -11.50 23.31
CA PHE A 120 2.76 -11.27 24.06
C PHE A 120 1.76 -12.43 23.92
N PRO A 121 1.01 -12.76 24.98
CA PRO A 121 0.05 -13.85 24.96
C PRO A 121 -1.17 -13.55 24.07
N THR A 122 -1.85 -14.61 23.61
CA THR A 122 -3.09 -14.57 22.80
C THR A 122 -4.22 -13.71 23.39
N SER A 123 -4.16 -13.42 24.69
CA SER A 123 -5.18 -12.69 25.44
C SER A 123 -5.06 -11.16 25.29
N LEU A 124 -3.94 -10.65 24.77
CA LEU A 124 -3.68 -9.22 24.68
C LEU A 124 -4.66 -8.54 23.71
N GLU A 125 -5.28 -7.47 24.17
CA GLU A 125 -6.33 -6.73 23.45
C GLU A 125 -5.93 -5.27 23.19
N ALA A 126 -5.11 -4.67 24.06
CA ALA A 126 -4.73 -3.26 23.93
C ALA A 126 -3.28 -2.94 24.35
N LEU A 127 -2.68 -2.02 23.61
CA LEU A 127 -1.38 -1.40 23.90
C LEU A 127 -1.55 0.12 24.00
N GLY A 128 -1.04 0.73 25.06
CA GLY A 128 -1.05 2.18 25.25
C GLY A 128 -0.03 2.93 24.39
N ASP A 129 0.12 4.23 24.63
CA ASP A 129 1.12 5.04 23.93
C ASP A 129 2.53 4.68 24.37
N LYS A 130 3.49 4.70 23.44
CA LYS A 130 4.93 4.68 23.76
C LYS A 130 5.36 3.51 24.66
N VAL A 131 4.70 2.35 24.53
CA VAL A 131 4.95 1.16 25.35
C VAL A 131 6.43 0.74 25.29
N PHE A 132 7.05 0.74 24.12
CA PHE A 132 8.46 0.38 23.91
C PHE A 132 9.35 1.57 23.56
N TYR A 133 8.92 2.79 23.86
CA TYR A 133 9.68 3.99 23.53
C TYR A 133 11.10 3.91 24.10
N GLY A 134 12.13 4.03 23.24
CA GLY A 134 13.52 4.00 23.68
C GLY A 134 14.05 2.64 24.13
N CYS A 135 13.37 1.52 23.81
CA CYS A 135 13.92 0.17 23.98
C CYS A 135 14.97 -0.11 22.89
N SER A 136 16.15 0.49 23.05
CA SER A 136 17.18 0.55 22.00
C SER A 136 17.68 -0.82 21.51
N SER A 137 17.68 -1.84 22.38
CA SER A 137 18.08 -3.22 22.03
C SER A 137 16.94 -4.13 21.58
N LEU A 138 15.71 -3.62 21.48
CA LEU A 138 14.55 -4.43 21.11
C LEU A 138 14.66 -4.84 19.64
N GLU A 139 14.85 -6.13 19.37
CA GLU A 139 15.03 -6.66 18.03
C GLU A 139 13.71 -7.11 17.39
N LYS A 140 12.77 -7.59 18.21
CA LYS A 140 11.49 -8.15 17.76
C LYS A 140 10.40 -8.04 18.83
N VAL A 141 9.17 -7.77 18.39
CA VAL A 141 7.95 -7.96 19.18
C VAL A 141 7.01 -8.89 18.45
N GLU A 142 6.52 -9.90 19.16
CA GLU A 142 5.59 -10.91 18.66
C GLU A 142 4.27 -10.86 19.43
N TYR A 143 3.20 -11.23 18.74
CA TYR A 143 1.86 -11.34 19.32
C TYR A 143 1.33 -12.73 18.98
N ASP A 144 1.04 -13.54 19.99
CA ASP A 144 0.51 -14.90 19.80
C ASP A 144 -1.00 -14.89 19.46
N GLY A 145 -1.50 -13.91 18.70
CA GLY A 145 -2.91 -13.82 18.36
C GLY A 145 -3.30 -12.55 17.62
N ASN A 146 -4.58 -12.46 17.26
CA ASN A 146 -5.15 -11.37 16.48
C ASN A 146 -6.20 -10.55 17.26
N LYS A 147 -6.18 -10.61 18.59
CA LYS A 147 -7.16 -9.95 19.46
C LYS A 147 -6.85 -8.50 19.79
N ILE A 148 -5.68 -7.99 19.37
CA ILE A 148 -5.33 -6.59 19.60
C ILE A 148 -6.26 -5.71 18.75
N THR A 149 -7.15 -4.99 19.41
CA THR A 149 -8.13 -4.08 18.78
C THR A 149 -7.81 -2.61 19.01
N SER A 150 -6.84 -2.29 19.87
CA SER A 150 -6.44 -0.90 20.13
C SER A 150 -4.93 -0.80 20.37
N CYS A 151 -4.28 0.10 19.64
CA CYS A 151 -2.90 0.51 19.89
C CYS A 151 -2.81 2.02 20.04
N GLY A 152 -1.98 2.47 20.98
CA GLY A 152 -1.57 3.87 21.09
C GLY A 152 -0.61 4.27 19.97
N THR A 153 0.10 5.36 20.21
CA THR A 153 1.00 6.01 19.26
C THR A 153 2.46 5.91 19.70
N SER A 154 3.38 5.94 18.73
CA SER A 154 4.84 5.89 18.96
C SER A 154 5.27 4.67 19.77
N LEU A 155 4.65 3.50 19.60
CA LEU A 155 4.97 2.31 20.40
C LEU A 155 6.45 1.97 20.29
N PHE A 156 7.02 2.08 19.08
CA PHE A 156 8.38 1.64 18.77
C PHE A 156 9.37 2.79 18.54
N GLU A 157 8.98 4.04 18.78
CA GLU A 157 9.88 5.19 18.59
C GLU A 157 11.20 4.98 19.39
N LYS A 158 12.34 5.15 18.73
CA LYS A 158 13.70 4.92 19.27
C LYS A 158 14.07 3.47 19.59
N CYS A 159 13.39 2.47 19.03
CA CYS A 159 13.84 1.08 19.05
C CYS A 159 14.90 0.85 17.95
N SER A 160 16.12 1.34 18.16
CA SER A 160 17.17 1.36 17.13
C SER A 160 17.57 -0.02 16.58
N SER A 161 17.46 -1.07 17.40
CA SER A 161 17.78 -2.45 17.00
C SER A 161 16.59 -3.25 16.44
N LEU A 162 15.40 -2.65 16.32
CA LEU A 162 14.20 -3.37 15.86
C LEU A 162 14.38 -3.76 14.40
N LYS A 163 14.43 -5.08 14.13
CA LYS A 163 14.67 -5.63 12.78
C LYS A 163 13.37 -5.97 12.06
N SER A 164 12.40 -6.48 12.80
CA SER A 164 11.11 -6.91 12.26
C SER A 164 9.97 -6.54 13.19
N VAL A 165 8.84 -6.12 12.61
CA VAL A 165 7.61 -5.84 13.37
C VAL A 165 6.39 -6.37 12.64
N VAL A 166 5.46 -6.94 13.41
CA VAL A 166 4.08 -7.18 12.97
C VAL A 166 3.25 -5.98 13.42
N VAL A 167 2.61 -5.27 12.49
CA VAL A 167 1.65 -4.22 12.80
C VAL A 167 0.29 -4.87 13.06
N PRO A 168 -0.20 -4.91 14.31
CA PRO A 168 -1.43 -5.61 14.65
C PRO A 168 -2.67 -4.89 14.10
N ALA A 169 -3.78 -5.63 13.95
CA ALA A 169 -5.04 -5.11 13.41
C ALA A 169 -5.59 -3.89 14.17
N GLY A 170 -5.36 -3.84 15.50
CA GLY A 170 -5.76 -2.74 16.37
C GLY A 170 -4.97 -1.44 16.19
N MET A 171 -3.84 -1.47 15.46
CA MET A 171 -3.13 -0.27 15.02
C MET A 171 -3.77 0.26 13.74
N THR A 172 -5.00 0.78 13.85
CA THR A 172 -5.78 1.26 12.69
C THR A 172 -5.05 2.36 11.92
N ASN A 173 -4.21 3.13 12.61
CA ASN A 173 -3.36 4.17 12.02
C ASN A 173 -1.90 3.97 12.47
N VAL A 174 -1.00 3.76 11.52
CA VAL A 174 0.45 3.82 11.78
C VAL A 174 0.88 5.28 11.74
N GLY A 175 1.25 5.84 12.90
CA GLY A 175 1.56 7.26 13.05
C GLY A 175 2.92 7.67 12.44
N GLU A 176 3.11 8.99 12.23
CA GLU A 176 4.33 9.55 11.62
C GLU A 176 5.61 9.20 12.38
N LYS A 177 5.53 9.06 13.71
CA LYS A 177 6.67 8.74 14.58
C LYS A 177 6.72 7.28 15.02
N GLU A 178 5.82 6.43 14.51
CA GLU A 178 5.65 5.06 15.00
C GLU A 178 6.97 4.28 15.01
N PHE A 179 7.77 4.47 13.96
CA PHE A 179 9.10 3.87 13.80
C PHE A 179 10.21 4.92 13.67
N ALA A 180 10.02 6.14 14.19
CA ALA A 180 11.12 7.10 14.21
C ALA A 180 12.33 6.53 14.96
N ASP A 181 13.53 6.73 14.41
CA ASP A 181 14.81 6.18 14.91
C ASP A 181 14.94 4.64 14.95
N CYS A 182 14.01 3.86 14.36
CA CYS A 182 14.16 2.41 14.15
C CYS A 182 15.09 2.11 12.95
N VAL A 183 16.37 2.45 13.06
CA VAL A 183 17.34 2.43 11.93
C VAL A 183 17.68 1.04 11.38
N SER A 184 17.38 -0.02 12.13
CA SER A 184 17.60 -1.42 11.73
C SER A 184 16.35 -2.12 11.18
N LEU A 185 15.23 -1.42 11.00
CA LEU A 185 13.98 -2.06 10.57
C LEU A 185 14.08 -2.49 9.10
N GLU A 186 14.06 -3.80 8.89
CA GLU A 186 14.25 -4.47 7.60
C GLU A 186 12.98 -5.18 7.10
N SER A 187 12.06 -5.51 8.02
CA SER A 187 10.81 -6.20 7.69
C SER A 187 9.63 -5.65 8.46
N VAL A 188 8.50 -5.47 7.75
CA VAL A 188 7.21 -5.11 8.34
C VAL A 188 6.13 -6.00 7.74
N GLU A 189 5.29 -6.56 8.61
CA GLU A 189 4.08 -7.28 8.22
C GLU A 189 2.86 -6.49 8.73
N PHE A 190 1.81 -6.36 7.92
CA PHE A 190 0.58 -5.68 8.32
C PHE A 190 -0.56 -6.68 8.44
N CYS A 191 -1.19 -6.70 9.61
CA CYS A 191 -2.46 -7.41 9.79
C CYS A 191 -3.62 -6.67 9.11
N ASN A 192 -4.67 -7.41 8.74
CA ASN A 192 -5.93 -6.81 8.28
C ASN A 192 -6.58 -5.99 9.41
N GLY A 193 -6.81 -4.71 9.16
CA GLY A 193 -7.36 -3.75 10.14
C GLY A 193 -6.66 -2.39 10.12
N VAL A 194 -5.40 -2.37 9.65
CA VAL A 194 -4.67 -1.12 9.41
C VAL A 194 -5.31 -0.40 8.22
N ALA A 195 -5.76 0.83 8.44
CA ALA A 195 -6.46 1.65 7.45
C ALA A 195 -5.56 2.77 6.90
N THR A 196 -4.71 3.35 7.73
CA THR A 196 -3.87 4.49 7.37
C THR A 196 -2.42 4.27 7.76
N ILE A 197 -1.51 4.60 6.84
CA ILE A 197 -0.09 4.78 7.10
C ILE A 197 0.19 6.27 6.94
N ALA A 198 0.60 6.93 8.01
CA ALA A 198 0.82 8.37 8.04
C ALA A 198 2.08 8.78 7.25
N ASN A 199 2.24 10.09 7.09
CA ASN A 199 3.44 10.68 6.48
C ASN A 199 4.69 10.22 7.23
N ASN A 200 5.77 9.94 6.50
CA ASN A 200 7.08 9.55 7.05
C ASN A 200 7.11 8.32 7.98
N ALA A 201 6.03 7.55 8.13
CA ALA A 201 5.92 6.47 9.13
C ALA A 201 7.08 5.44 9.08
N PHE A 202 7.54 5.12 7.87
CA PHE A 202 8.69 4.26 7.57
C PHE A 202 9.78 5.00 6.77
N TYR A 203 9.93 6.31 6.97
CA TYR A 203 10.97 7.10 6.31
C TYR A 203 12.38 6.60 6.65
N GLY A 204 13.22 6.40 5.65
CA GLY A 204 14.63 6.05 5.76
C GLY A 204 14.88 4.74 6.50
N LYS A 205 13.97 3.77 6.36
CA LYS A 205 14.15 2.41 6.90
C LYS A 205 14.88 1.54 5.88
N LYS A 206 15.22 0.32 6.28
CA LYS A 206 15.92 -0.66 5.44
C LYS A 206 14.97 -1.73 4.93
N LEU A 207 13.71 -1.37 4.71
CA LEU A 207 12.73 -2.33 4.21
C LEU A 207 13.12 -2.76 2.81
N VAL A 208 13.20 -4.07 2.62
CA VAL A 208 13.66 -4.73 1.38
C VAL A 208 12.72 -5.86 0.99
N GLY A 209 12.89 -6.37 -0.22
CA GLY A 209 12.11 -7.50 -0.73
C GLY A 209 10.74 -7.09 -1.22
N GLU A 210 9.81 -8.05 -1.22
CA GLU A 210 8.45 -7.84 -1.72
C GLU A 210 7.53 -7.32 -0.63
N MET A 211 6.77 -6.27 -0.95
CA MET A 211 5.81 -5.67 -0.04
C MET A 211 4.40 -5.82 -0.58
N THR A 212 3.55 -6.57 0.13
CA THR A 212 2.13 -6.71 -0.18
C THR A 212 1.29 -6.00 0.86
N PHE A 213 0.48 -5.05 0.41
CA PHE A 213 -0.39 -4.29 1.30
C PHE A 213 -1.72 -5.03 1.52
N PRO A 214 -2.20 -5.15 2.77
CA PRO A 214 -3.50 -5.76 3.02
C PRO A 214 -4.62 -4.86 2.46
N SER A 215 -5.73 -5.50 2.05
CA SER A 215 -6.89 -4.82 1.46
C SER A 215 -7.59 -3.81 2.38
N SER A 216 -7.23 -3.76 3.67
CA SER A 216 -7.75 -2.78 4.63
C SER A 216 -7.09 -1.41 4.50
N ILE A 217 -5.89 -1.32 3.89
CA ILE A 217 -5.18 -0.05 3.74
C ILE A 217 -5.94 0.83 2.74
N LYS A 218 -6.34 2.01 3.21
CA LYS A 218 -7.02 3.04 2.42
C LYS A 218 -6.11 4.21 2.07
N LYS A 219 -5.18 4.55 2.97
CA LYS A 219 -4.33 5.73 2.82
C LYS A 219 -2.88 5.45 3.16
N ILE A 220 -1.99 5.84 2.26
CA ILE A 220 -0.54 5.89 2.43
C ILE A 220 -0.11 7.34 2.33
N GLY A 221 0.53 7.88 3.36
CA GLY A 221 0.94 9.28 3.45
C GLY A 221 2.16 9.65 2.61
N ASP A 222 2.47 10.94 2.59
CA ASP A 222 3.64 11.48 1.90
C ASP A 222 4.92 10.90 2.52
N ARG A 223 5.84 10.44 1.67
CA ARG A 223 7.13 9.84 2.07
C ARG A 223 7.01 8.70 3.09
N ALA A 224 5.84 8.06 3.17
CA ALA A 224 5.56 7.00 4.14
C ALA A 224 6.63 5.90 4.13
N PHE A 225 7.13 5.53 2.95
CA PHE A 225 8.21 4.58 2.75
C PHE A 225 9.39 5.16 1.96
N TYR A 226 9.62 6.47 2.05
CA TYR A 226 10.75 7.11 1.38
C TYR A 226 12.08 6.51 1.85
N GLY A 227 13.00 6.23 0.93
CA GLY A 227 14.34 5.72 1.23
C GLY A 227 14.40 4.22 1.59
N ASN A 228 13.36 3.45 1.25
CA ASN A 228 13.37 1.98 1.34
C ASN A 228 13.70 1.35 -0.02
N GLU A 229 14.11 0.08 -0.02
CA GLU A 229 14.69 -0.62 -1.18
C GLU A 229 13.87 -1.87 -1.56
N PHE A 230 12.55 -1.72 -1.72
CA PHE A 230 11.68 -2.81 -2.14
C PHE A 230 12.04 -3.34 -3.54
N SER A 231 11.98 -4.66 -3.73
CA SER A 231 12.12 -5.31 -5.04
C SER A 231 10.80 -5.42 -5.79
N ALA A 232 9.69 -5.54 -5.06
CA ALA A 232 8.34 -5.51 -5.61
C ALA A 232 7.35 -4.84 -4.67
N ILE A 233 6.38 -4.12 -5.21
CA ILE A 233 5.28 -3.51 -4.46
C ILE A 233 3.95 -3.97 -5.05
N ASN A 234 3.12 -4.59 -4.20
CA ASN A 234 1.81 -5.11 -4.58
C ASN A 234 0.71 -4.40 -3.78
N ILE A 235 0.00 -3.53 -4.47
CA ILE A 235 -1.21 -2.85 -3.98
C ILE A 235 -2.37 -3.37 -4.84
N THR A 236 -3.27 -4.15 -4.24
CA THR A 236 -4.15 -5.03 -5.04
C THR A 236 -5.60 -4.58 -5.13
N ARG A 237 -6.11 -3.69 -4.26
CA ARG A 237 -7.38 -2.93 -4.33
C ARG A 237 -7.59 -2.11 -3.04
N ASN A 238 -8.56 -1.19 -3.02
CA ASN A 238 -9.03 -0.39 -1.87
C ASN A 238 -8.10 0.70 -1.32
N VAL A 239 -6.90 0.89 -1.86
CA VAL A 239 -6.12 2.09 -1.53
C VAL A 239 -6.76 3.28 -2.24
N GLU A 240 -7.39 4.12 -1.44
CA GLU A 240 -7.99 5.38 -1.86
C GLU A 240 -6.83 6.34 -2.24
N SER A 241 -5.89 6.63 -1.34
CA SER A 241 -4.84 7.64 -1.55
C SER A 241 -3.42 7.15 -1.30
N ILE A 242 -2.49 7.55 -2.17
CA ILE A 242 -1.03 7.39 -1.96
C ILE A 242 -0.38 8.78 -2.05
N GLY A 243 0.39 9.15 -1.03
CA GLY A 243 1.03 10.45 -0.92
C GLY A 243 2.24 10.62 -1.85
N LYS A 244 2.71 11.86 -1.95
CA LYS A 244 3.89 12.22 -2.73
C LYS A 244 5.14 11.57 -2.13
N GLU A 245 5.99 11.05 -3.01
CA GLU A 245 7.26 10.38 -2.73
C GLU A 245 7.11 9.20 -1.75
N ALA A 246 5.89 8.66 -1.62
CA ALA A 246 5.59 7.60 -0.65
C ALA A 246 6.50 6.38 -0.80
N PHE A 247 6.95 6.07 -2.02
CA PHE A 247 7.84 4.93 -2.31
C PHE A 247 9.10 5.35 -3.08
N SER A 248 9.51 6.61 -2.95
CA SER A 248 10.73 7.11 -3.61
C SER A 248 11.98 6.60 -2.88
N SER A 249 12.97 6.11 -3.63
CA SER A 249 14.30 5.75 -3.10
C SER A 249 15.35 6.76 -3.60
N GLY A 250 16.11 7.36 -2.69
CA GLY A 250 17.06 8.42 -3.01
C GLY A 250 18.21 8.02 -3.96
N GLU A 251 18.69 6.78 -3.90
CA GLU A 251 19.83 6.31 -4.71
C GLU A 251 19.62 4.82 -5.10
N ASN A 252 19.33 4.54 -6.39
CA ASN A 252 19.19 3.23 -7.03
C ASN A 252 17.99 2.33 -6.60
N ALA A 253 16.89 2.46 -7.33
CA ALA A 253 15.65 1.74 -7.08
C ALA A 253 15.72 0.26 -7.50
N ASN A 254 15.86 -0.66 -6.55
CA ASN A 254 15.76 -2.13 -6.75
C ASN A 254 14.35 -2.60 -7.21
N LEU A 255 13.40 -1.69 -7.38
CA LEU A 255 12.01 -1.99 -7.71
C LEU A 255 11.88 -2.52 -9.14
N LYS A 256 11.66 -3.83 -9.27
CA LYS A 256 11.52 -4.54 -10.56
C LYS A 256 10.07 -4.81 -10.93
N SER A 257 9.18 -4.93 -9.95
CA SER A 257 7.77 -5.22 -10.19
C SER A 257 6.85 -4.33 -9.37
N LEU A 258 5.78 -3.86 -10.00
CA LEU A 258 4.79 -2.99 -9.38
C LEU A 258 3.40 -3.44 -9.82
N THR A 259 2.55 -3.77 -8.84
CA THR A 259 1.12 -4.01 -9.06
C THR A 259 0.33 -2.93 -8.37
N LEU A 260 -0.55 -2.26 -9.12
CA LEU A 260 -1.44 -1.22 -8.61
C LEU A 260 -2.89 -1.47 -9.05
N PRO A 261 -3.89 -1.04 -8.26
CA PRO A 261 -5.27 -0.92 -8.73
C PRO A 261 -5.44 0.29 -9.67
N TYR A 262 -4.35 1.01 -9.94
CA TYR A 262 -4.29 2.32 -10.56
C TYR A 262 -5.00 3.45 -9.81
N VAL A 263 -4.24 4.48 -9.51
CA VAL A 263 -4.71 5.71 -8.88
C VAL A 263 -4.33 6.84 -9.83
N GLY A 264 -5.14 7.05 -10.87
CA GLY A 264 -4.86 7.96 -12.00
C GLY A 264 -4.86 9.45 -11.72
N GLN A 265 -5.02 9.78 -10.47
CA GLN A 265 -4.54 10.96 -9.81
C GLN A 265 -4.27 10.40 -8.43
N THR A 266 -3.03 10.26 -7.95
CA THR A 266 -2.86 10.05 -6.51
C THR A 266 -3.79 11.04 -5.83
N ILE A 267 -4.71 10.57 -4.98
CA ILE A 267 -5.71 11.45 -4.36
C ILE A 267 -5.00 12.72 -3.90
N ASN A 268 -5.42 13.85 -4.49
CA ASN A 268 -4.75 15.15 -4.64
C ASN A 268 -4.15 15.50 -6.03
N GLY A 269 -4.44 14.76 -7.11
CA GLY A 269 -4.10 15.18 -8.47
C GLY A 269 -2.71 14.81 -8.99
N GLY A 270 -1.97 13.94 -8.31
CA GLY A 270 -0.58 13.60 -8.69
C GLY A 270 -0.44 12.37 -9.61
N THR A 271 0.77 12.16 -10.11
CA THR A 271 1.16 11.10 -11.06
C THR A 271 1.86 9.94 -10.35
N LEU A 272 2.09 8.82 -11.05
CA LEU A 272 3.00 7.76 -10.61
C LEU A 272 4.42 8.30 -10.33
N GLY A 273 4.86 9.27 -11.13
CA GLY A 273 6.10 9.99 -10.90
C GLY A 273 6.12 10.76 -9.58
N ASP A 274 4.97 11.22 -9.07
CA ASP A 274 4.91 11.84 -7.75
C ASP A 274 5.10 10.81 -6.65
N VAL A 275 4.60 9.58 -6.79
CA VAL A 275 4.73 8.51 -5.78
C VAL A 275 6.15 7.96 -5.68
N PHE A 276 6.77 7.69 -6.83
CA PHE A 276 8.03 6.96 -6.93
C PHE A 276 9.24 7.85 -7.25
N SER A 277 9.03 9.15 -7.52
CA SER A 277 9.95 10.04 -8.25
C SER A 277 10.18 9.58 -9.70
N GLN A 278 10.48 10.52 -10.61
CA GLN A 278 10.64 10.19 -12.04
C GLN A 278 11.71 9.11 -12.31
N ASN A 279 12.78 9.07 -11.50
CA ASN A 279 13.86 8.10 -11.66
C ASN A 279 13.50 6.71 -11.11
N GLY A 280 12.53 6.62 -10.18
CA GLY A 280 12.15 5.36 -9.52
C GLY A 280 11.38 4.38 -10.39
N LEU A 281 10.95 4.80 -11.59
CA LEU A 281 10.26 3.93 -12.56
C LEU A 281 11.18 3.37 -13.65
N SER A 282 12.43 3.83 -13.73
CA SER A 282 13.35 3.45 -14.81
C SER A 282 13.85 2.00 -14.70
N THR A 283 13.87 1.44 -13.50
CA THR A 283 14.33 0.07 -13.20
C THR A 283 13.20 -0.96 -13.24
N LEU A 284 11.96 -0.51 -13.41
CA LEU A 284 10.77 -1.35 -13.37
C LEU A 284 10.77 -2.30 -14.57
N GLU A 285 10.84 -3.61 -14.37
CA GLU A 285 10.79 -4.61 -15.43
C GLU A 285 9.32 -4.93 -15.80
N SER A 286 8.42 -4.87 -14.82
CA SER A 286 6.99 -5.17 -14.98
C SER A 286 6.09 -4.20 -14.22
N LEU A 287 5.02 -3.75 -14.87
CA LEU A 287 3.95 -2.96 -14.27
C LEU A 287 2.61 -3.63 -14.56
N THR A 288 1.85 -3.93 -13.50
CA THR A 288 0.48 -4.45 -13.58
C THR A 288 -0.51 -3.42 -13.07
N ILE A 289 -1.53 -3.14 -13.87
CA ILE A 289 -2.57 -2.15 -13.60
C ILE A 289 -3.92 -2.84 -13.63
N SER A 290 -4.61 -2.90 -12.49
CA SER A 290 -5.79 -3.77 -12.35
C SER A 290 -7.15 -3.07 -12.38
N ASP A 291 -7.22 -1.74 -12.33
CA ASP A 291 -8.46 -0.96 -12.43
C ASP A 291 -8.16 0.51 -12.90
N GLY A 292 -9.15 1.38 -13.00
CA GLY A 292 -9.01 2.85 -13.15
C GLY A 292 -8.83 3.39 -14.58
N THR A 293 -8.25 4.60 -14.76
CA THR A 293 -8.20 5.32 -16.07
C THR A 293 -6.82 5.90 -16.45
N LEU A 294 -6.13 5.35 -17.45
CA LEU A 294 -4.84 5.87 -17.94
C LEU A 294 -5.05 7.11 -18.84
N ASN A 295 -4.34 8.21 -18.55
CA ASN A 295 -4.31 9.48 -19.29
C ASN A 295 -2.87 9.81 -19.76
N ALA A 296 -2.70 10.90 -20.54
CA ALA A 296 -1.45 11.29 -21.25
C ALA A 296 -0.16 11.42 -20.40
N ASP A 297 -0.25 11.46 -19.07
CA ASP A 297 0.91 11.54 -18.16
C ASP A 297 0.95 10.43 -17.11
N SER A 298 0.00 9.50 -17.15
CA SER A 298 -0.20 8.50 -16.10
C SER A 298 1.02 7.62 -15.88
N LEU A 299 1.70 7.25 -16.96
CA LEU A 299 2.89 6.39 -16.95
C LEU A 299 4.13 7.14 -17.47
N LYS A 300 4.17 8.48 -17.38
CA LYS A 300 5.32 9.25 -17.83
C LYS A 300 6.59 8.80 -17.08
N GLY A 301 7.65 8.50 -17.84
CA GLY A 301 8.91 7.98 -17.31
C GLY A 301 8.95 6.46 -17.14
N PHE A 302 7.85 5.75 -17.38
CA PHE A 302 7.88 4.29 -17.46
C PHE A 302 8.63 3.84 -18.71
N SER A 303 9.71 3.09 -18.50
CA SER A 303 10.56 2.48 -19.53
C SER A 303 10.63 0.96 -19.42
N GLY A 304 9.76 0.37 -18.60
CA GLY A 304 9.84 -1.05 -18.29
C GLY A 304 9.60 -1.95 -19.47
N LEU A 305 9.86 -3.24 -19.28
CA LEU A 305 9.77 -4.24 -20.35
C LEU A 305 8.31 -4.67 -20.57
N THR A 306 7.58 -4.90 -19.48
CA THR A 306 6.22 -5.46 -19.52
C THR A 306 5.21 -4.52 -18.89
N LEU A 307 4.10 -4.27 -19.60
CA LEU A 307 2.95 -3.54 -19.09
C LEU A 307 1.70 -4.43 -19.25
N GLU A 308 1.18 -4.91 -18.13
CA GLU A 308 -0.06 -5.68 -18.07
C GLU A 308 -1.18 -4.80 -17.52
N VAL A 309 -2.33 -4.83 -18.20
CA VAL A 309 -3.47 -4.00 -17.85
C VAL A 309 -4.74 -4.85 -17.91
N SER A 310 -5.55 -4.81 -16.85
CA SER A 310 -6.84 -5.48 -16.78
C SER A 310 -7.85 -4.88 -17.77
N ASP A 311 -8.78 -5.69 -18.27
CA ASP A 311 -9.87 -5.24 -19.17
C ASP A 311 -10.74 -4.13 -18.53
N ASP A 312 -10.80 -4.09 -17.19
CA ASP A 312 -11.53 -3.09 -16.41
C ASP A 312 -10.91 -1.69 -16.51
N VAL A 313 -9.64 -1.57 -16.93
CA VAL A 313 -8.95 -0.29 -17.06
C VAL A 313 -9.42 0.47 -18.30
N ASN A 314 -9.67 1.75 -18.12
CA ASN A 314 -9.99 2.70 -19.18
C ASN A 314 -8.72 3.40 -19.67
N ILE A 315 -8.14 2.94 -20.78
CA ILE A 315 -6.96 3.58 -21.36
C ILE A 315 -7.42 4.66 -22.35
N LYS A 316 -7.10 5.93 -22.10
CA LYS A 316 -7.37 7.01 -23.05
C LYS A 316 -6.41 6.97 -24.24
N ALA A 317 -6.91 7.35 -25.41
CA ALA A 317 -6.06 7.61 -26.56
C ALA A 317 -4.96 8.61 -26.19
N GLY A 318 -3.72 8.30 -26.58
CA GLY A 318 -2.55 9.11 -26.25
C GLY A 318 -1.97 8.91 -24.86
N ALA A 319 -2.56 8.06 -24.01
CA ALA A 319 -2.11 7.84 -22.63
C ALA A 319 -0.65 7.35 -22.52
N LEU A 320 -0.18 6.62 -23.53
CA LEU A 320 1.14 5.97 -23.52
C LEU A 320 2.11 6.58 -24.54
N ASP A 321 1.68 7.49 -25.41
CA ASP A 321 2.46 7.94 -26.58
C ASP A 321 3.81 8.56 -26.21
N ASN A 322 3.88 9.21 -25.05
CA ASN A 322 5.09 9.87 -24.54
C ASN A 322 5.93 8.98 -23.62
N THR A 323 5.58 7.70 -23.46
CA THR A 323 6.33 6.74 -22.63
C THR A 323 7.49 6.14 -23.41
N GLU A 324 8.57 5.79 -22.71
CA GLU A 324 9.68 5.08 -23.35
C GLU A 324 9.27 3.65 -23.72
N TRP A 325 8.38 3.03 -22.93
CA TRP A 325 7.74 1.75 -23.27
C TRP A 325 7.09 1.77 -24.66
N TYR A 326 6.31 2.81 -24.98
CA TYR A 326 5.67 2.93 -26.30
C TYR A 326 6.68 3.15 -27.42
N LYS A 327 7.71 3.97 -27.18
CA LYS A 327 8.81 4.19 -28.14
C LYS A 327 9.62 2.94 -28.45
N ASN A 328 9.64 1.95 -27.54
CA ASN A 328 10.31 0.68 -27.74
C ASN A 328 9.45 -0.40 -28.44
N GLN A 329 8.15 -0.15 -28.66
CA GLN A 329 7.31 -1.09 -29.42
C GLN A 329 7.70 -1.17 -30.90
N GLU A 330 7.44 -2.29 -31.57
CA GLU A 330 7.58 -2.38 -33.02
C GLU A 330 6.49 -1.57 -33.74
N ASP A 331 6.77 -1.18 -34.99
CA ASP A 331 5.75 -0.57 -35.86
C ASP A 331 4.65 -1.61 -36.15
N GLY A 332 3.38 -1.18 -36.09
CA GLY A 332 2.22 -2.04 -36.21
C GLY A 332 1.20 -1.85 -35.09
N VAL A 333 0.29 -2.81 -34.94
CA VAL A 333 -0.73 -2.79 -33.89
C VAL A 333 -0.05 -2.99 -32.52
N VAL A 334 -0.22 -2.02 -31.63
CA VAL A 334 0.33 -2.02 -30.28
C VAL A 334 -0.68 -2.59 -29.30
N TYR A 335 -0.22 -3.54 -28.48
CA TYR A 335 -1.00 -4.20 -27.45
C TYR A 335 -0.44 -3.85 -26.06
N VAL A 336 -1.34 -3.62 -25.11
CA VAL A 336 -1.03 -3.46 -23.69
C VAL A 336 -1.70 -4.62 -22.96
N GLY A 337 -0.93 -5.65 -22.62
CA GLY A 337 -1.50 -6.97 -22.30
C GLY A 337 -2.38 -7.47 -23.44
N ASN A 338 -3.66 -7.71 -23.16
CA ASN A 338 -4.65 -8.15 -24.15
C ASN A 338 -5.45 -7.00 -24.78
N ILE A 339 -5.13 -5.75 -24.46
CA ILE A 339 -5.86 -4.56 -24.92
C ILE A 339 -5.14 -3.98 -26.14
N VAL A 340 -5.86 -3.76 -27.24
CA VAL A 340 -5.36 -3.03 -28.41
C VAL A 340 -5.34 -1.54 -28.09
N TYR A 341 -4.14 -0.99 -27.95
CA TYR A 341 -3.92 0.42 -27.63
C TYR A 341 -3.94 1.29 -28.89
N GLY A 342 -3.32 0.84 -29.98
CA GLY A 342 -3.32 1.60 -31.22
C GLY A 342 -2.40 1.07 -32.30
N TYR A 343 -1.90 1.97 -33.15
CA TYR A 343 -0.95 1.64 -34.21
C TYR A 343 0.25 2.57 -34.16
N LYS A 344 1.44 1.98 -34.17
CA LYS A 344 2.71 2.69 -34.20
C LYS A 344 3.32 2.67 -35.60
N GLY A 345 3.90 3.81 -36.00
CA GLY A 345 4.50 4.01 -37.31
C GLY A 345 3.49 4.54 -38.34
N GLU A 346 3.97 4.75 -39.56
CA GLU A 346 3.15 5.25 -40.67
C GLU A 346 2.67 4.11 -41.56
N MET A 347 1.37 4.06 -41.87
CA MET A 347 0.84 3.20 -42.94
C MET A 347 1.18 3.83 -44.30
N SER A 348 2.43 3.72 -44.76
CA SER A 348 2.90 4.33 -46.02
C SER A 348 2.38 3.63 -47.29
N GLN A 349 1.80 2.45 -47.15
CA GLN A 349 1.23 1.63 -48.22
C GLN A 349 -0.13 1.07 -47.79
N PRO A 350 -0.97 0.61 -48.74
CA PRO A 350 -2.22 -0.09 -48.42
C PRO A 350 -2.03 -1.20 -47.38
N THR A 351 -2.59 -1.01 -46.18
CA THR A 351 -2.32 -1.85 -45.00
C THR A 351 -3.59 -2.52 -44.50
N SER A 352 -3.48 -3.80 -44.14
CA SER A 352 -4.56 -4.55 -43.48
C SER A 352 -4.31 -4.57 -41.98
N ILE A 353 -5.25 -4.02 -41.21
CA ILE A 353 -5.20 -4.03 -39.74
C ILE A 353 -5.83 -5.34 -39.27
N VAL A 354 -5.02 -6.20 -38.65
CA VAL A 354 -5.46 -7.51 -38.15
C VAL A 354 -5.26 -7.58 -36.64
N ILE A 355 -6.37 -7.63 -35.91
CA ILE A 355 -6.36 -7.81 -34.46
C ILE A 355 -6.28 -9.30 -34.16
N LYS A 356 -5.20 -9.72 -33.47
CA LYS A 356 -4.86 -11.14 -33.28
C LYS A 356 -5.71 -11.80 -32.18
N GLU A 357 -5.72 -13.12 -32.19
CA GLU A 357 -6.32 -13.94 -31.12
C GLU A 357 -5.62 -13.65 -29.78
N GLY A 358 -6.38 -13.61 -28.69
CA GLY A 358 -5.91 -13.21 -27.37
C GLY A 358 -6.31 -11.77 -27.01
N ALA A 359 -6.51 -10.90 -28.01
CA ALA A 359 -7.00 -9.54 -27.78
C ALA A 359 -8.44 -9.55 -27.24
N THR A 360 -8.69 -8.84 -26.16
CA THR A 360 -9.99 -8.80 -25.46
C THR A 360 -10.73 -7.48 -25.66
N LYS A 361 -9.98 -6.38 -25.83
CA LYS A 361 -10.54 -5.02 -25.88
C LYS A 361 -9.79 -4.15 -26.90
N ILE A 362 -10.50 -3.24 -27.55
CA ILE A 362 -9.92 -2.18 -28.40
C ILE A 362 -10.33 -0.83 -27.81
N ILE A 363 -9.36 0.05 -27.53
CA ILE A 363 -9.65 1.32 -26.84
C ILE A 363 -10.36 2.33 -27.76
N ASP A 364 -10.98 3.35 -27.16
CA ASP A 364 -11.49 4.50 -27.89
C ASP A 364 -10.38 5.16 -28.70
N GLY A 365 -10.62 5.46 -29.97
CA GLY A 365 -9.66 6.20 -30.80
C GLY A 365 -8.39 5.43 -31.17
N ALA A 366 -8.31 4.12 -30.92
CA ALA A 366 -7.07 3.34 -31.01
C ALA A 366 -6.21 3.62 -32.25
N PHE A 367 -6.80 3.68 -33.44
CA PHE A 367 -6.08 3.88 -34.70
C PHE A 367 -6.14 5.31 -35.23
N GLY A 368 -7.06 6.15 -34.73
CA GLY A 368 -7.27 7.49 -35.27
C GLY A 368 -7.57 7.48 -36.77
N ILE A 369 -7.03 8.48 -37.50
CA ILE A 369 -7.20 8.59 -38.95
C ILE A 369 -6.10 7.81 -39.67
N GLN A 370 -6.49 6.86 -40.52
CA GLN A 370 -5.57 6.02 -41.29
C GLN A 370 -6.00 5.96 -42.76
N GLU A 371 -5.42 6.80 -43.61
CA GLU A 371 -5.82 6.91 -45.02
C GLU A 371 -5.50 5.64 -45.82
N ASN A 372 -4.40 4.96 -45.50
CA ASN A 372 -3.97 3.76 -46.23
C ASN A 372 -4.48 2.45 -45.61
N ALA A 373 -5.34 2.49 -44.59
CA ALA A 373 -5.98 1.28 -44.07
C ALA A 373 -7.03 0.77 -45.07
N VAL A 374 -6.82 -0.44 -45.60
CA VAL A 374 -7.71 -1.04 -46.63
C VAL A 374 -8.58 -2.18 -46.09
N SER A 375 -8.18 -2.82 -44.99
CA SER A 375 -9.03 -3.78 -44.30
C SER A 375 -8.87 -3.73 -42.79
N PHE A 376 -9.94 -4.12 -42.07
CA PHE A 376 -9.99 -4.24 -40.62
C PHE A 376 -10.54 -5.61 -40.23
N GLU A 377 -9.72 -6.44 -39.60
CA GLU A 377 -10.08 -7.80 -39.18
C GLU A 377 -9.98 -7.96 -37.66
N ILE A 378 -11.00 -8.53 -37.02
CA ILE A 378 -10.98 -8.83 -35.57
C ILE A 378 -11.14 -10.34 -35.28
N SER A 379 -10.42 -10.80 -34.26
CA SER A 379 -10.34 -12.18 -33.79
C SER A 379 -11.57 -12.63 -32.97
N SER A 380 -11.58 -13.89 -32.52
CA SER A 380 -12.73 -14.45 -31.79
C SER A 380 -12.79 -13.98 -30.33
N THR A 381 -11.64 -13.58 -29.76
CA THR A 381 -11.50 -13.18 -28.36
C THR A 381 -11.93 -11.75 -28.05
N VAL A 382 -12.09 -10.88 -29.06
CA VAL A 382 -12.47 -9.47 -28.83
C VAL A 382 -13.88 -9.39 -28.25
N LYS A 383 -13.97 -8.83 -27.04
CA LYS A 383 -15.21 -8.66 -26.27
C LYS A 383 -15.74 -7.24 -26.29
N GLU A 384 -14.85 -6.27 -26.38
CA GLU A 384 -15.19 -4.85 -26.32
C GLU A 384 -14.42 -4.06 -27.38
N ILE A 385 -15.12 -3.14 -28.05
CA ILE A 385 -14.59 -2.24 -29.06
C ILE A 385 -15.07 -0.84 -28.69
N GLY A 386 -14.12 0.06 -28.47
CA GLY A 386 -14.35 1.45 -28.15
C GLY A 386 -15.01 2.23 -29.28
N LYS A 387 -15.23 3.52 -29.03
CA LYS A 387 -15.75 4.47 -30.01
C LYS A 387 -14.66 4.99 -30.91
N LYS A 388 -15.03 5.34 -32.15
CA LYS A 388 -14.13 6.01 -33.12
C LYS A 388 -12.78 5.30 -33.25
N VAL A 389 -12.81 3.96 -33.26
CA VAL A 389 -11.59 3.14 -33.24
C VAL A 389 -10.70 3.41 -34.45
N LEU A 390 -11.30 3.60 -35.62
CA LEU A 390 -10.60 3.82 -36.88
C LEU A 390 -11.43 4.74 -37.79
N THR A 391 -10.82 5.79 -38.30
CA THR A 391 -11.36 6.64 -39.37
C THR A 391 -10.52 6.41 -40.62
N ALA A 392 -11.04 5.64 -41.57
CA ALA A 392 -10.31 5.22 -42.76
C ALA A 392 -11.16 5.43 -44.04
N PRO A 393 -11.03 6.58 -44.74
CA PRO A 393 -11.88 6.92 -45.89
C PRO A 393 -11.80 5.93 -47.06
N TYR A 394 -10.69 5.19 -47.17
CA TYR A 394 -10.44 4.22 -48.23
C TYR A 394 -10.55 2.76 -47.76
N LEU A 395 -11.12 2.51 -46.57
CA LEU A 395 -11.36 1.16 -46.08
C LEU A 395 -12.31 0.42 -47.03
N LEU A 396 -11.93 -0.79 -47.47
CA LEU A 396 -12.68 -1.58 -48.45
C LEU A 396 -13.32 -2.82 -47.86
N ARG A 397 -12.82 -3.31 -46.72
CA ARG A 397 -13.24 -4.58 -46.15
C ARG A 397 -13.22 -4.56 -44.63
N ILE A 398 -14.28 -5.08 -44.04
CA ILE A 398 -14.36 -5.41 -42.61
C ILE A 398 -14.63 -6.89 -42.46
N LYS A 399 -13.94 -7.55 -41.53
CA LYS A 399 -14.13 -8.97 -41.24
C LYS A 399 -14.09 -9.23 -39.74
N VAL A 400 -15.03 -10.04 -39.28
CA VAL A 400 -15.06 -10.55 -37.91
C VAL A 400 -14.94 -12.06 -37.96
N SER A 401 -14.16 -12.65 -37.04
CA SER A 401 -14.14 -14.11 -36.87
C SER A 401 -15.56 -14.65 -36.64
N ALA A 402 -15.92 -15.74 -37.32
CA ALA A 402 -17.26 -16.33 -37.23
C ALA A 402 -17.64 -16.74 -35.80
N ASP A 403 -16.64 -17.13 -35.00
CA ASP A 403 -16.81 -17.60 -33.63
C ASP A 403 -16.82 -16.48 -32.59
N ASN A 404 -16.66 -15.21 -33.00
CA ASN A 404 -16.73 -14.09 -32.09
C ASN A 404 -18.14 -13.99 -31.49
N LYS A 405 -18.25 -13.98 -30.16
CA LYS A 405 -19.54 -13.99 -29.45
C LYS A 405 -20.22 -12.62 -29.38
N ASN A 406 -19.48 -11.53 -29.55
CA ASN A 406 -19.92 -10.16 -29.32
C ASN A 406 -20.09 -9.34 -30.60
N TYR A 407 -19.40 -9.74 -31.68
CA TYR A 407 -19.38 -9.02 -32.94
C TYR A 407 -19.62 -9.95 -34.13
N ALA A 408 -20.09 -9.38 -35.23
CA ALA A 408 -20.23 -10.03 -36.52
C ALA A 408 -19.84 -9.06 -37.65
N SER A 409 -19.53 -9.60 -38.82
CA SER A 409 -19.47 -8.81 -40.06
C SER A 409 -20.56 -9.27 -41.02
N ASP A 410 -21.40 -8.35 -41.48
CA ASP A 410 -22.37 -8.56 -42.57
C ASP A 410 -22.47 -7.28 -43.41
N GLY A 411 -22.60 -7.40 -44.73
CA GLY A 411 -22.72 -6.25 -45.64
C GLY A 411 -21.55 -5.25 -45.54
N ASN A 412 -20.32 -5.74 -45.29
CA ASN A 412 -19.14 -4.90 -45.04
C ASN A 412 -19.26 -3.95 -43.82
N CYS A 413 -20.18 -4.25 -42.91
CA CYS A 413 -20.34 -3.57 -41.63
C CYS A 413 -19.80 -4.45 -40.49
N LEU A 414 -19.14 -3.82 -39.52
CA LEU A 414 -18.90 -4.37 -38.18
C LEU A 414 -20.16 -4.17 -37.34
N LEU A 415 -20.76 -5.26 -36.87
CA LEU A 415 -22.00 -5.26 -36.10
C LEU A 415 -21.73 -5.73 -34.67
N LYS A 416 -22.33 -5.04 -33.69
CA LYS A 416 -22.39 -5.54 -32.32
C LYS A 416 -23.59 -6.47 -32.16
N LYS A 417 -23.35 -7.70 -31.73
CA LYS A 417 -24.39 -8.70 -31.42
C LYS A 417 -25.23 -8.22 -30.24
N ASP A 418 -26.50 -8.66 -30.23
CA ASP A 418 -27.36 -8.43 -29.06
C ASP A 418 -26.95 -9.35 -27.89
N GLU A 419 -27.57 -9.18 -26.72
CA GLU A 419 -27.28 -10.01 -25.53
C GLU A 419 -27.52 -11.51 -25.75
N ASN A 420 -28.29 -11.87 -26.79
CA ASN A 420 -28.59 -13.24 -27.17
C ASN A 420 -27.60 -13.81 -28.22
N GLY A 421 -26.62 -13.02 -28.68
CA GLY A 421 -25.62 -13.43 -29.67
C GLY A 421 -26.12 -13.51 -31.12
N ASN A 422 -27.28 -12.92 -31.43
CA ASN A 422 -27.82 -12.87 -32.79
C ASN A 422 -27.02 -11.91 -33.69
N LYS A 423 -27.34 -11.84 -34.98
CA LYS A 423 -26.60 -11.13 -36.06
C LYS A 423 -26.20 -9.67 -35.78
N GLY A 424 -26.70 -9.06 -34.71
CA GLY A 424 -26.34 -7.73 -34.26
C GLY A 424 -27.18 -6.65 -34.93
N ASN A 425 -27.81 -5.80 -34.14
CA ASN A 425 -28.72 -4.77 -34.65
C ASN A 425 -28.05 -3.38 -34.72
N THR A 426 -26.80 -3.26 -34.27
CA THR A 426 -26.07 -2.01 -34.16
C THR A 426 -24.81 -2.03 -35.01
N VAL A 427 -24.70 -1.11 -35.97
CA VAL A 427 -23.46 -0.91 -36.75
C VAL A 427 -22.45 -0.12 -35.92
N ILE A 428 -21.26 -0.67 -35.73
CA ILE A 428 -20.16 -0.03 -35.00
C ILE A 428 -19.20 0.68 -35.96
N MET A 429 -18.98 0.09 -37.14
CA MET A 429 -18.11 0.63 -38.18
C MET A 429 -18.55 0.10 -39.53
N GLY A 430 -18.58 0.94 -40.55
CA GLY A 430 -18.72 0.54 -41.94
C GLY A 430 -17.48 0.90 -42.74
N CYS A 431 -17.40 0.40 -43.96
CA CYS A 431 -16.39 0.78 -44.95
C CYS A 431 -17.02 1.20 -46.28
N ARG A 432 -16.21 1.59 -47.26
CA ARG A 432 -16.69 1.93 -48.60
C ARG A 432 -17.42 0.74 -49.23
N GLY A 433 -18.60 0.99 -49.79
CA GLY A 433 -19.44 -0.06 -50.37
C GLY A 433 -20.22 -0.88 -49.35
N SER A 434 -20.32 -0.41 -48.09
CA SER A 434 -21.18 -1.04 -47.09
C SER A 434 -22.62 -1.11 -47.55
N GLU A 435 -23.22 -2.28 -47.36
CA GLU A 435 -24.65 -2.52 -47.53
C GLU A 435 -25.23 -2.78 -46.16
N ILE A 436 -25.88 -1.76 -45.59
CA ILE A 436 -26.41 -1.84 -44.23
C ILE A 436 -27.50 -2.94 -44.22
N PRO A 437 -27.34 -4.02 -43.43
CA PRO A 437 -28.32 -5.09 -43.43
C PRO A 437 -29.71 -4.60 -42.99
N SER A 438 -30.77 -5.09 -43.61
CA SER A 438 -32.15 -4.62 -43.37
C SER A 438 -32.67 -4.83 -41.93
N TYR A 439 -32.02 -5.69 -41.16
CA TYR A 439 -32.34 -5.95 -39.76
C TYR A 439 -31.60 -5.03 -38.78
N VAL A 440 -30.66 -4.20 -39.25
CA VAL A 440 -29.99 -3.19 -38.43
C VAL A 440 -31.00 -2.12 -38.05
N THR A 441 -31.07 -1.83 -36.75
CA THR A 441 -31.99 -0.81 -36.20
C THR A 441 -31.24 0.39 -35.62
N VAL A 442 -29.93 0.28 -35.41
CA VAL A 442 -29.11 1.32 -34.79
C VAL A 442 -27.84 1.54 -35.60
N ILE A 443 -27.55 2.80 -35.93
CA ILE A 443 -26.24 3.21 -36.45
C ILE A 443 -25.46 3.82 -35.29
N GLY A 444 -24.33 3.21 -34.95
CA GLY A 444 -23.46 3.67 -33.89
C GLY A 444 -22.85 5.04 -34.21
N GLU A 445 -22.49 5.75 -33.14
CA GLU A 445 -21.77 7.01 -33.23
C GLU A 445 -20.46 6.81 -34.02
N TYR A 446 -20.19 7.66 -35.00
CA TYR A 446 -19.01 7.60 -35.89
C TYR A 446 -18.92 6.37 -36.80
N ALA A 447 -19.95 5.51 -36.88
CA ALA A 447 -19.91 4.27 -37.67
C ALA A 447 -19.54 4.49 -39.16
N PHE A 448 -19.89 5.66 -39.70
CA PHE A 448 -19.56 6.04 -41.08
C PHE A 448 -18.82 7.39 -41.17
N GLU A 449 -18.02 7.73 -40.16
CA GLU A 449 -17.31 9.01 -40.10
C GLU A 449 -16.39 9.23 -41.33
N LEU A 450 -16.48 10.43 -41.92
CA LEU A 450 -15.73 10.85 -43.13
C LEU A 450 -15.94 9.94 -44.36
N MET A 451 -17.03 9.17 -44.41
CA MET A 451 -17.42 8.43 -45.62
C MET A 451 -18.49 9.16 -46.42
N SER A 452 -18.39 9.08 -47.75
CA SER A 452 -19.44 9.58 -48.64
C SER A 452 -20.69 8.72 -48.54
N VAL A 453 -21.85 9.36 -48.42
CA VAL A 453 -23.16 8.67 -48.39
C VAL A 453 -23.42 7.93 -49.70
N ASP A 454 -22.94 8.44 -50.84
CA ASP A 454 -23.08 7.78 -52.13
C ASP A 454 -22.33 6.43 -52.22
N ALA A 455 -21.42 6.18 -51.28
CA ALA A 455 -20.69 4.92 -51.16
C ALA A 455 -21.40 3.90 -50.25
N LEU A 456 -22.59 4.22 -49.73
CA LEU A 456 -23.36 3.37 -48.82
C LEU A 456 -24.67 2.94 -49.48
N LYS A 457 -25.03 1.67 -49.33
CA LYS A 457 -26.38 1.20 -49.63
C LYS A 457 -27.18 1.15 -48.34
N ILE A 458 -28.13 2.07 -48.21
CA ILE A 458 -29.03 2.15 -47.07
C ILE A 458 -30.36 1.48 -47.48
N PRO A 459 -30.83 0.46 -46.76
CA PRO A 459 -32.14 -0.14 -47.04
C PRO A 459 -33.26 0.89 -46.83
N LYS A 460 -34.38 0.67 -47.52
CA LYS A 460 -35.54 1.58 -47.53
C LYS A 460 -36.14 1.83 -46.17
#